data_AF-A0A072TEP9-F1
#
_entry.id   AF-A0A072TEP9-F1
#
_cell.length_a   1.000
_cell.length_b   1.000
_cell.length_c   1.000
_cell.angle_alpha   90.00
_cell.angle_beta   90.00
_cell.angle_gamma   90.00
#
_symmetry.space_group_name_H-M   'P 1'
#
loop_
_entity.id
_entity.type
_entity.pdbx_description
1 polymer ?
#
loop_
_entity_poly.entity_id
_entity_poly.type
_entity_poly.pdbx_seq_one_letter_code
_entity_poly.pdbx_strand_id
1 'polypeptide(L)'
;ICKRVFECTKSKSTTDLLQPDAAISLEDLGNQSLLSKDSKIKSIPFELYKRRTSVFVRRETFLDIVCDALAEYKYLGPNQRADLVLACRLREKKESVTVLLCGTSGCGKSTLSAILGSRLGITTVVSTDSIRHMMRSFASEKENPLLWASTYHAGECLDPVAVAEAKAKKKAKKMAGVSQSLPKDESTDGQNSSKPDTRTSETGSCATEHPSPKQMAIEGYKAQSEMVIDSLDRLITAWEERKQSVVVEGVHLSLNFVV
;
A
#
# COMPACT_ATOMS: atom_id res chain seq x y z
N ILE A 1 -8.60 16.67 11.18
CA ILE A 1 -7.60 17.71 11.54
C ILE A 1 -7.30 17.56 13.02
N CYS A 2 -6.03 17.49 13.42
CA CYS A 2 -5.66 17.42 14.83
C CYS A 2 -6.14 18.69 15.54
N LYS A 3 -6.70 18.59 16.76
CA LYS A 3 -7.22 19.72 17.55
C LYS A 3 -6.23 20.91 17.64
N ARG A 4 -4.94 20.60 17.57
CA ARG A 4 -3.82 21.54 17.63
C ARG A 4 -3.66 22.42 16.39
N VAL A 5 -3.86 21.85 15.18
CA VAL A 5 -3.82 22.63 13.93
C VAL A 5 -4.97 23.64 13.92
N PHE A 6 -6.13 23.25 14.46
CA PHE A 6 -7.29 24.12 14.61
C PHE A 6 -6.99 25.31 15.55
N GLU A 7 -6.29 25.07 16.66
CA GLU A 7 -5.87 26.13 17.59
C GLU A 7 -4.87 27.11 16.94
N CYS A 8 -3.93 26.60 16.14
CA CYS A 8 -2.98 27.44 15.39
C CYS A 8 -3.68 28.33 14.35
N THR A 9 -4.62 27.77 13.56
CA THR A 9 -5.46 28.57 12.64
C THR A 9 -6.26 29.64 13.36
N LYS A 10 -6.77 29.36 14.57
CA LYS A 10 -7.51 30.34 15.37
C LYS A 10 -6.61 31.50 15.80
N SER A 11 -5.39 31.20 16.26
CA SER A 11 -4.42 32.21 16.73
C SER A 11 -3.91 33.15 15.62
N LYS A 12 -3.69 32.63 14.39
CA LYS A 12 -3.30 33.43 13.23
C LYS A 12 -4.46 34.26 12.67
N SER A 13 -5.70 33.74 12.71
CA SER A 13 -6.88 34.53 12.31
C SER A 13 -7.13 35.75 13.21
N THR A 14 -6.67 35.71 14.46
CA THR A 14 -6.74 36.85 15.40
C THR A 14 -5.61 37.87 15.21
N THR A 15 -4.57 37.58 14.43
CA THR A 15 -3.43 38.51 14.22
C THR A 15 -3.45 39.21 12.86
N ASP A 16 -4.13 38.67 11.84
CA ASP A 16 -4.05 39.17 10.45
C ASP A 16 -5.34 39.78 9.86
N LEU A 17 -6.29 40.26 10.66
CA LEU A 17 -7.49 40.95 10.14
C LEU A 17 -7.68 42.36 10.72
N LEU A 18 -6.85 43.29 10.25
CA LEU A 18 -7.27 44.66 9.99
C LEU A 18 -7.32 44.86 8.46
N GLN A 19 -8.40 44.36 7.84
CA GLN A 19 -9.09 45.00 6.71
C GLN A 19 -10.30 44.15 6.30
N PRO A 20 -11.54 44.67 6.44
CA PRO A 20 -12.73 44.01 5.91
C PRO A 20 -13.01 44.54 4.51
N ASP A 21 -12.93 43.68 3.50
CA ASP A 21 -13.60 43.97 2.22
C ASP A 21 -14.31 42.73 1.70
N ALA A 22 -15.53 42.99 1.19
CA ALA A 22 -16.53 42.09 0.61
C ALA A 22 -17.42 41.31 1.60
N ALA A 23 -18.50 41.99 1.98
CA ALA A 23 -19.74 41.44 2.52
C ALA A 23 -20.46 40.51 1.52
N ILE A 24 -21.10 39.45 2.02
CA ILE A 24 -22.44 39.00 1.58
C ILE A 24 -23.24 38.57 2.82
N SER A 25 -24.49 39.01 2.82
CA SER A 25 -25.50 39.19 3.86
C SER A 25 -26.33 37.94 4.20
N LEU A 26 -26.86 37.85 5.44
CA LEU A 26 -28.28 38.13 5.74
C LEU A 26 -28.58 38.09 7.25
N GLU A 27 -29.03 39.26 7.70
CA GLU A 27 -29.98 39.62 8.76
C GLU A 27 -30.75 38.51 9.52
N ASP A 28 -30.78 38.63 10.86
CA ASP A 28 -32.02 39.00 11.54
C ASP A 28 -31.72 39.78 12.83
N LEU A 29 -32.50 40.84 13.04
CA LEU A 29 -32.31 41.93 13.97
C LEU A 29 -33.11 41.63 15.25
N GLY A 30 -32.47 41.69 16.41
CA GLY A 30 -33.14 41.54 17.70
C GLY A 30 -32.46 42.37 18.78
N ASN A 31 -32.80 43.67 18.80
CA ASN A 31 -32.43 44.65 19.82
C ASN A 31 -32.54 44.12 21.26
N GLN A 32 -31.53 44.41 22.09
CA GLN A 32 -31.71 45.34 23.23
C GLN A 32 -30.37 45.65 23.93
N SER A 33 -30.06 46.94 23.93
CA SER A 33 -29.15 47.63 24.83
C SER A 33 -29.71 47.61 26.26
N LEU A 34 -28.86 47.38 27.27
CA LEU A 34 -28.61 48.33 28.36
C LEU A 34 -27.68 47.77 29.44
N LEU A 35 -26.78 48.64 29.89
CA LEU A 35 -25.97 48.50 31.09
C LEU A 35 -26.84 48.15 32.30
N SER A 36 -26.44 47.13 33.06
CA SER A 36 -26.60 47.13 34.52
C SER A 36 -25.50 46.25 35.11
N LYS A 37 -24.69 46.87 35.99
CA LYS A 37 -23.91 46.16 37.01
C LYS A 37 -24.87 45.24 37.76
N ASP A 38 -24.55 43.95 37.86
CA ASP A 38 -24.61 43.23 39.12
C ASP A 38 -24.04 41.82 39.00
N SER A 39 -23.17 41.53 39.95
CA SER A 39 -22.54 40.26 40.25
C SER A 39 -23.56 39.15 40.51
N LYS A 40 -23.84 38.34 39.50
CA LYS A 40 -24.31 36.96 39.67
C LYS A 40 -23.62 36.10 38.62
N ILE A 41 -23.07 34.97 39.06
CA ILE A 41 -22.50 33.92 38.22
C ILE A 41 -23.60 33.48 37.24
N LYS A 42 -23.63 34.07 36.05
CA LYS A 42 -24.50 33.64 34.96
C LYS A 42 -23.79 32.44 34.33
N SER A 43 -24.34 31.26 34.57
CA SER A 43 -24.00 30.07 33.81
C SER A 43 -24.02 30.42 32.33
N ILE A 44 -22.87 30.24 31.67
CA ILE A 44 -22.73 30.42 30.23
C ILE A 44 -23.76 29.48 29.59
N PRO A 45 -24.74 29.97 28.82
CA PRO A 45 -25.77 29.12 28.24
C PRO A 45 -25.15 28.00 27.40
N PHE A 46 -25.61 26.76 27.62
CA PHE A 46 -25.17 25.56 26.89
C PHE A 46 -25.25 25.72 25.36
N GLU A 47 -26.12 26.62 24.88
CA GLU A 47 -26.26 27.08 23.49
C GLU A 47 -24.95 27.63 22.86
N LEU A 48 -24.02 28.19 23.64
CA LEU A 48 -22.76 28.73 23.11
C LEU A 48 -21.77 27.65 22.67
N TYR A 49 -21.91 26.39 23.13
CA TYR A 49 -21.12 25.26 22.61
C TYR A 49 -21.58 24.80 21.23
N LYS A 50 -22.76 25.27 20.77
CA LYS A 50 -23.36 24.88 19.49
C LYS A 50 -22.97 25.76 18.31
N ARG A 51 -22.35 26.92 18.55
CA ARG A 51 -21.72 27.69 17.46
C ARG A 51 -20.38 27.08 17.12
N ARG A 52 -20.39 26.05 16.27
CA ARG A 52 -19.18 25.66 15.53
C ARG A 52 -18.85 26.81 14.59
N THR A 53 -17.95 27.70 15.02
CA THR A 53 -17.34 28.68 14.13
C THR A 53 -16.52 27.91 13.11
N SER A 54 -17.07 27.74 11.91
CA SER A 54 -16.35 27.20 10.76
C SER A 54 -15.74 28.36 9.98
N VAL A 55 -14.46 28.27 9.69
CA VAL A 55 -13.74 29.25 8.88
C VAL A 55 -13.21 28.52 7.65
N PHE A 56 -13.40 29.10 6.47
CA PHE A 56 -12.84 28.59 5.23
C PHE A 56 -11.45 29.19 5.03
N VAL A 57 -10.48 28.35 4.69
CA VAL A 57 -9.08 28.76 4.47
C VAL A 57 -8.65 28.25 3.11
N ARG A 58 -7.94 29.07 2.34
CA ARG A 58 -7.36 28.67 1.05
C ARG A 58 -6.34 27.56 1.26
N ARG A 59 -6.12 26.76 0.22
CA ARG A 59 -5.23 25.60 0.34
C ARG A 59 -3.78 26.00 0.59
N GLU A 60 -3.27 27.05 -0.05
CA GLU A 60 -1.89 27.51 0.23
C GLU A 60 -1.74 27.89 1.70
N THR A 61 -2.65 28.73 2.22
CA THR A 61 -2.63 29.17 3.62
C THR A 61 -2.72 27.99 4.60
N PHE A 62 -3.56 26.99 4.31
CA PHE A 62 -3.60 25.77 5.13
C PHE A 62 -2.25 25.04 5.15
N LEU A 63 -1.62 24.87 3.98
CA LEU A 63 -0.33 24.19 3.87
C LEU A 63 0.78 24.96 4.60
N ASP A 64 0.81 26.29 4.45
CA ASP A 64 1.79 27.16 5.13
C ASP A 64 1.67 27.02 6.65
N ILE A 65 0.46 27.11 7.19
CA ILE A 65 0.21 26.97 8.63
C ILE A 65 0.64 25.60 9.15
N VAL A 66 0.36 24.53 8.41
CA VAL A 66 0.76 23.17 8.82
C VAL A 66 2.27 22.99 8.73
N CYS A 67 2.94 23.53 7.71
CA CYS A 67 4.40 23.46 7.59
C CYS A 67 5.08 24.21 8.75
N ASP A 68 4.61 25.40 9.10
CA ASP A 68 5.12 26.17 10.24
C ASP A 68 5.00 25.35 11.54
N ALA A 69 3.84 24.73 11.77
CA ALA A 69 3.63 23.87 12.92
C ALA A 69 4.57 22.64 12.88
N LEU A 70 4.71 21.97 11.74
CA LEU A 70 5.61 20.81 11.61
C LEU A 70 7.08 21.18 11.87
N ALA A 71 7.51 22.38 11.47
CA ALA A 71 8.85 22.90 11.75
C ALA A 71 9.05 23.14 13.25
N GLU A 72 8.06 23.71 13.95
CA GLU A 72 8.08 23.89 15.41
C GLU A 72 8.28 22.54 16.15
N TYR A 73 7.66 21.47 15.67
CA TYR A 73 7.79 20.12 16.24
C TYR A 73 8.98 19.31 15.69
N LYS A 74 9.91 19.94 14.96
CA LYS A 74 11.13 19.30 14.40
C LYS A 74 10.83 18.11 13.49
N TYR A 75 9.74 18.16 12.71
CA TYR A 75 9.51 17.18 11.65
C TYR A 75 10.42 17.50 10.44
N LEU A 76 11.64 16.99 10.47
CA LEU A 76 12.72 17.30 9.53
C LEU A 76 12.75 16.31 8.35
N GLY A 77 11.73 16.37 7.49
CA GLY A 77 11.81 15.74 6.16
C GLY A 77 12.58 16.66 5.19
N PRO A 78 13.40 16.13 4.27
CA PRO A 78 14.14 16.95 3.29
C PRO A 78 13.21 17.80 2.41
N ASN A 79 11.97 17.35 2.17
CA ASN A 79 10.96 18.05 1.37
C ASN A 79 9.59 18.13 2.09
N GLN A 80 9.58 18.60 3.35
CA GLN A 80 8.39 18.60 4.23
C GLN A 80 7.09 19.06 3.55
N ARG A 81 7.11 20.16 2.77
CA ARG A 81 5.92 20.67 2.07
C ARG A 81 5.43 19.71 0.98
N ALA A 82 6.35 19.14 0.19
CA ALA A 82 5.99 18.19 -0.86
C ALA A 82 5.40 16.91 -0.26
N ASP A 83 5.99 16.41 0.82
CA ASP A 83 5.51 15.24 1.55
C ASP A 83 4.10 15.47 2.11
N LEU A 84 3.85 16.66 2.68
CA LEU A 84 2.52 17.06 3.15
C LEU A 84 1.50 17.13 2.01
N VAL A 85 1.88 17.71 0.87
CA VAL A 85 1.01 17.80 -0.31
C VAL A 85 0.66 16.41 -0.81
N LEU A 86 1.64 15.51 -0.94
CA LEU A 86 1.43 14.11 -1.33
C LEU A 86 0.52 13.39 -0.33
N ALA A 87 0.80 13.49 0.97
CA ALA A 87 -0.03 12.89 2.02
C ALA A 87 -1.48 13.39 1.97
N CYS A 88 -1.70 14.67 1.68
CA CYS A 88 -3.04 15.18 1.46
C CYS A 88 -3.68 14.64 0.18
N ARG A 89 -2.93 14.50 -0.93
CA ARG A 89 -3.47 13.94 -2.19
C ARG A 89 -3.90 12.49 -2.02
N LEU A 90 -3.13 11.69 -1.29
CA LEU A 90 -3.51 10.31 -0.92
C LEU A 90 -4.77 10.30 -0.06
N ARG A 91 -4.83 11.14 0.99
CA ARG A 91 -5.99 11.22 1.89
C ARG A 91 -7.26 11.75 1.22
N GLU A 92 -7.11 12.62 0.24
CA GLU A 92 -8.20 13.20 -0.56
C GLU A 92 -8.60 12.31 -1.75
N LYS A 93 -8.03 11.10 -1.90
CA LYS A 93 -8.27 10.19 -3.03
C LYS A 93 -8.00 10.84 -4.39
N LYS A 94 -7.00 11.73 -4.45
CA LYS A 94 -6.48 12.33 -5.70
C LYS A 94 -5.39 11.48 -6.32
N GLU A 95 -4.71 10.69 -5.49
CA GLU A 95 -3.74 9.65 -5.81
C GLU A 95 -3.99 8.45 -4.90
N SER A 96 -3.45 7.28 -5.28
CA SER A 96 -3.50 6.05 -4.49
C SER A 96 -2.12 5.44 -4.33
N VAL A 97 -1.95 4.67 -3.26
CA VAL A 97 -0.79 3.84 -3.04
C VAL A 97 -1.22 2.40 -2.79
N THR A 98 -0.53 1.47 -3.43
CA THR A 98 -0.67 0.04 -3.19
C THR A 98 0.58 -0.43 -2.43
N VAL A 99 0.38 -1.02 -1.25
CA VAL A 99 1.47 -1.59 -0.46
C VAL A 99 1.38 -3.11 -0.50
N LEU A 100 2.44 -3.77 -0.98
CA LEU A 100 2.53 -5.22 -1.05
C LEU A 100 3.42 -5.76 0.08
N LEU A 101 2.86 -6.53 1.01
CA LEU A 101 3.55 -7.15 2.13
C LEU A 101 3.73 -8.64 1.90
N CYS A 102 4.92 -9.02 1.46
CA CYS A 102 5.28 -10.38 1.08
C CYS A 102 5.98 -11.12 2.24
N GLY A 103 5.84 -12.45 2.29
CA GLY A 103 6.61 -13.30 3.18
C GLY A 103 5.86 -14.56 3.61
N THR A 104 6.55 -15.48 4.28
CA THR A 104 5.99 -16.76 4.72
C THR A 104 5.00 -16.61 5.88
N SER A 105 4.27 -17.68 6.21
CA SER A 105 3.39 -17.70 7.38
C SER A 105 4.17 -17.43 8.68
N GLY A 106 3.54 -16.77 9.65
CA GLY A 106 4.15 -16.49 10.97
C GLY A 106 5.10 -15.28 11.04
N CYS A 107 5.44 -14.61 9.93
CA CYS A 107 6.37 -13.46 9.95
C CYS A 107 5.73 -12.12 10.39
N GLY A 108 4.51 -12.12 10.93
CA GLY A 108 3.86 -10.88 11.41
C GLY A 108 3.27 -9.96 10.33
N LYS A 109 3.11 -10.45 9.08
CA LYS A 109 2.57 -9.66 7.94
C LYS A 109 1.19 -9.06 8.22
N SER A 110 0.26 -9.85 8.76
CA SER A 110 -1.09 -9.39 9.09
C SER A 110 -1.11 -8.35 10.21
N THR A 111 -0.18 -8.46 11.17
CA THR A 111 -0.01 -7.46 12.22
C THR A 111 0.53 -6.17 11.64
N LEU A 112 1.56 -6.26 10.78
CA LEU A 112 2.14 -5.10 10.12
C LEU A 112 1.14 -4.42 9.18
N SER A 113 0.34 -5.18 8.42
CA SER A 113 -0.67 -4.64 7.51
C SER A 113 -1.76 -3.87 8.26
N ALA A 114 -2.23 -4.40 9.38
CA ALA A 114 -3.23 -3.73 10.22
C ALA A 114 -2.68 -2.43 10.84
N ILE A 115 -1.47 -2.45 11.39
CA ILE A 115 -0.83 -1.25 11.96
C ILE A 115 -0.57 -0.22 10.86
N LEU A 116 -0.04 -0.65 9.72
CA LEU A 116 0.26 0.23 8.58
C LEU A 116 -1.01 0.88 8.04
N GLY A 117 -2.06 0.09 7.81
CA GLY A 117 -3.35 0.59 7.34
C GLY A 117 -3.94 1.62 8.31
N SER A 118 -3.92 1.32 9.61
CA SER A 118 -4.37 2.25 10.65
C SER A 118 -3.57 3.56 10.67
N ARG A 119 -2.23 3.49 10.52
CA ARG A 119 -1.35 4.67 10.57
C ARG A 119 -1.44 5.54 9.33
N LEU A 120 -1.56 4.94 8.14
CA LEU A 120 -1.68 5.66 6.87
C LEU A 120 -3.13 6.07 6.55
N GLY A 121 -4.12 5.61 7.32
CA GLY A 121 -5.53 5.82 7.03
C GLY A 121 -6.02 5.02 5.81
N ILE A 122 -5.35 3.91 5.50
CA ILE A 122 -5.76 2.98 4.45
C ILE A 122 -6.75 2.00 5.07
N THR A 123 -8.02 2.11 4.67
CA THR A 123 -9.09 1.27 5.19
C THR A 123 -9.13 -0.12 4.56
N THR A 124 -8.54 -0.26 3.37
CA THR A 124 -8.58 -1.49 2.58
C THR A 124 -7.33 -2.31 2.85
N VAL A 125 -7.49 -3.42 3.58
CA VAL A 125 -6.44 -4.41 3.82
C VAL A 125 -6.95 -5.75 3.34
N VAL A 126 -6.23 -6.40 2.43
CA VAL A 126 -6.64 -7.66 1.79
C VAL A 126 -5.52 -8.67 1.84
N SER A 127 -5.84 -9.92 2.18
CA SER A 127 -4.86 -11.00 2.12
C SER A 127 -5.00 -11.82 0.83
N THR A 128 -3.87 -12.31 0.28
CA THR A 128 -3.91 -13.22 -0.88
C THR A 128 -4.64 -14.52 -0.56
N ASP A 129 -4.64 -14.93 0.71
CA ASP A 129 -5.40 -16.10 1.16
C ASP A 129 -6.91 -15.87 1.12
N SER A 130 -7.38 -14.67 1.48
CA SER A 130 -8.79 -14.28 1.34
C SER A 130 -9.25 -14.28 -0.12
N ILE A 131 -8.39 -13.82 -1.04
CA ILE A 131 -8.67 -13.87 -2.49
C ILE A 131 -8.81 -15.34 -2.93
N ARG A 132 -7.83 -16.18 -2.57
CA ARG A 132 -7.88 -17.62 -2.84
C ARG A 132 -9.14 -18.27 -2.26
N HIS A 133 -9.54 -17.89 -1.05
CA HIS A 133 -10.76 -18.37 -0.41
C HIS A 133 -12.01 -17.99 -1.21
N MET A 134 -12.10 -16.75 -1.71
CA MET A 134 -13.19 -16.35 -2.61
C MET A 134 -13.16 -17.14 -3.93
N MET A 135 -11.99 -17.41 -4.50
CA MET A 135 -11.89 -18.22 -5.72
C MET A 135 -12.44 -19.64 -5.52
N ARG A 136 -12.25 -20.23 -4.32
CA ARG A 136 -12.82 -21.55 -3.99
C ARG A 136 -14.34 -21.58 -3.96
N SER A 137 -15.04 -20.45 -3.81
CA SER A 137 -16.51 -20.46 -3.89
C SER A 137 -17.04 -20.64 -5.32
N PHE A 138 -16.18 -20.51 -6.33
CA PHE A 138 -16.56 -20.62 -7.74
C PHE A 138 -16.11 -21.94 -8.40
N ALA A 139 -15.33 -22.77 -7.70
CA ALA A 139 -14.83 -24.03 -8.23
C ALA A 139 -14.74 -25.08 -7.13
N SER A 140 -15.26 -26.28 -7.39
CA SER A 140 -15.14 -27.40 -6.48
C SER A 140 -13.70 -27.94 -6.41
N GLU A 141 -13.36 -28.66 -5.35
CA GLU A 141 -12.05 -29.29 -5.17
C GLU A 141 -11.68 -30.26 -6.30
N LYS A 142 -12.68 -30.90 -6.91
CA LYS A 142 -12.47 -31.81 -8.04
C LYS A 142 -12.12 -31.07 -9.33
N GLU A 143 -12.72 -29.90 -9.55
CA GLU A 143 -12.48 -29.09 -10.75
C GLU A 143 -11.14 -28.36 -10.68
N ASN A 144 -10.74 -27.90 -9.49
CA ASN A 144 -9.46 -27.22 -9.30
C ASN A 144 -8.80 -27.59 -7.96
N PRO A 145 -8.17 -28.77 -7.85
CA PRO A 145 -7.55 -29.22 -6.60
C PRO A 145 -6.41 -28.30 -6.12
N LEU A 146 -5.75 -27.62 -7.06
CA LEU A 146 -4.63 -26.73 -6.77
C LEU A 146 -5.05 -25.49 -5.97
N LEU A 147 -6.28 -24.96 -6.15
CA LEU A 147 -6.80 -23.89 -5.31
C LEU A 147 -7.12 -24.33 -3.88
N TRP A 148 -7.53 -25.60 -3.71
CA TRP A 148 -7.96 -26.17 -2.43
C TRP A 148 -6.78 -26.65 -1.59
N ALA A 149 -5.73 -27.15 -2.22
CA ALA A 149 -4.52 -27.58 -1.55
C ALA A 149 -3.83 -26.46 -0.75
N SER A 150 -3.19 -26.84 0.35
CA SER A 150 -2.25 -25.96 1.05
C SER A 150 -1.09 -25.58 0.14
N THR A 151 -0.54 -24.39 0.32
CA THR A 151 0.59 -23.87 -0.45
C THR A 151 1.83 -24.77 -0.39
N TYR A 152 2.00 -25.51 0.72
CA TYR A 152 3.09 -26.47 0.89
C TYR A 152 2.87 -27.79 0.14
N HIS A 153 1.61 -28.17 -0.09
CA HIS A 153 1.21 -29.43 -0.73
C HIS A 153 0.73 -29.25 -2.18
N ALA A 154 0.72 -28.01 -2.68
CA ALA A 154 0.28 -27.69 -4.04
C ALA A 154 1.02 -28.49 -5.13
N GLY A 155 2.26 -28.93 -4.86
CA GLY A 155 3.04 -29.76 -5.77
C GLY A 155 2.45 -31.16 -6.00
N GLU A 156 1.68 -31.69 -5.05
CA GLU A 156 1.04 -33.01 -5.13
C GLU A 156 -0.16 -32.99 -6.10
N CYS A 157 -0.69 -31.81 -6.40
CA CYS A 157 -1.80 -31.63 -7.34
C CYS A 157 -1.35 -31.47 -8.80
N LEU A 158 -0.04 -31.52 -9.08
CA LEU A 158 0.51 -31.36 -10.42
C LEU A 158 0.92 -32.71 -11.03
N ASP A 159 0.81 -32.81 -12.35
CA ASP A 159 1.36 -33.94 -13.11
C ASP A 159 2.90 -33.81 -13.25
N PRO A 160 3.69 -34.75 -12.71
CA PRO A 160 5.14 -34.73 -12.81
C PRO A 160 5.67 -34.69 -14.25
N VAL A 161 4.97 -35.32 -15.20
CA VAL A 161 5.38 -35.37 -16.61
C VAL A 161 5.22 -34.00 -17.26
N ALA A 162 4.04 -33.38 -17.09
CA ALA A 162 3.77 -32.03 -17.58
C ALA A 162 4.76 -31.00 -17.01
N VAL A 163 5.12 -31.12 -15.72
CA VAL A 163 6.13 -30.26 -15.08
C VAL A 163 7.52 -30.44 -15.69
N ALA A 164 7.94 -31.69 -15.95
CA ALA A 164 9.23 -31.98 -16.58
C ALA A 164 9.29 -31.40 -18.00
N GLU A 165 8.23 -31.57 -18.80
CA GLU A 165 8.14 -31.01 -20.14
C GLU A 165 8.16 -29.48 -20.15
N ALA A 166 7.37 -28.83 -19.28
CA ALA A 166 7.33 -27.38 -19.16
C ALA A 166 8.71 -26.81 -18.78
N LYS A 167 9.45 -27.51 -17.93
CA LYS A 167 10.83 -27.16 -17.57
C LYS A 167 11.81 -27.35 -18.72
N ALA A 168 11.72 -28.45 -19.45
CA ALA A 168 12.55 -28.67 -20.63
C ALA A 168 12.32 -27.54 -21.66
N LYS A 169 11.06 -27.16 -21.90
CA LYS A 169 10.68 -26.03 -22.76
C LYS A 169 11.26 -24.69 -22.26
N LYS A 170 11.17 -24.39 -20.96
CA LYS A 170 11.76 -23.18 -20.36
C LYS A 170 13.29 -23.16 -20.46
N LYS A 171 13.97 -24.29 -20.23
CA LYS A 171 15.43 -24.43 -20.39
C LYS A 171 15.86 -24.21 -21.85
N ALA A 172 15.16 -24.82 -22.80
CA ALA A 172 15.41 -24.64 -24.22
C ALA A 172 15.20 -23.18 -24.65
N LYS A 173 14.12 -22.52 -24.21
CA LYS A 173 13.86 -21.10 -24.49
C LYS A 173 14.94 -20.17 -23.91
N LYS A 174 15.46 -20.49 -22.72
CA LYS A 174 16.57 -19.74 -22.10
C LYS A 174 17.90 -19.94 -22.84
N MET A 175 18.14 -21.13 -23.39
CA MET A 175 19.32 -21.43 -24.21
C MET A 175 19.23 -20.87 -25.63
N ALA A 176 18.01 -20.70 -26.16
CA ALA A 176 17.77 -20.16 -27.50
C ALA A 176 17.71 -18.62 -27.59
N GLY A 177 17.82 -17.88 -26.47
CA GLY A 177 17.54 -16.45 -26.45
C GLY A 177 18.42 -15.62 -25.50
N VAL A 178 19.67 -15.37 -25.90
CA VAL A 178 20.41 -14.13 -25.57
C VAL A 178 20.83 -13.51 -26.90
N SER A 179 19.92 -12.77 -27.52
CA SER A 179 20.20 -11.90 -28.68
C SER A 179 19.06 -10.90 -28.83
N GLN A 180 19.05 -9.87 -27.99
CA GLN A 180 18.49 -8.56 -28.33
C GLN A 180 19.19 -7.48 -27.48
N SER A 181 20.03 -6.70 -28.18
CA SER A 181 20.79 -5.46 -27.89
C SER A 181 19.94 -4.32 -27.29
N LEU A 182 20.38 -3.25 -26.57
CA LEU A 182 21.63 -2.53 -26.18
C LEU A 182 21.15 -1.25 -25.37
N PRO A 183 21.92 -0.23 -24.92
CA PRO A 183 23.39 -0.06 -24.68
C PRO A 183 23.83 0.56 -23.31
N LYS A 184 25.16 0.48 -23.02
CA LYS A 184 26.07 1.39 -22.26
C LYS A 184 25.75 1.78 -20.79
N ASP A 185 26.68 1.90 -19.85
CA ASP A 185 28.11 2.29 -19.89
C ASP A 185 28.95 1.64 -18.76
N GLU A 186 30.26 1.81 -18.90
CA GLU A 186 31.42 1.14 -18.27
C GLU A 186 31.69 1.34 -16.75
N SER A 187 32.67 0.55 -16.29
CA SER A 187 33.53 0.64 -15.07
C SER A 187 32.97 -0.07 -13.81
N THR A 188 33.69 -0.89 -13.02
CA THR A 188 35.15 -1.09 -12.81
C THR A 188 35.39 -2.42 -12.06
N ASP A 189 36.59 -3.00 -12.22
CA ASP A 189 37.39 -3.88 -11.31
C ASP A 189 36.68 -4.93 -10.42
N GLY A 190 37.03 -6.22 -10.44
CA GLY A 190 38.36 -6.81 -10.52
C GLY A 190 38.73 -7.42 -9.16
N GLN A 191 38.55 -8.74 -8.99
CA GLN A 191 39.53 -9.65 -8.34
C GLN A 191 38.97 -11.06 -8.15
N ASN A 192 39.67 -12.01 -8.79
CA ASN A 192 39.58 -13.44 -8.57
C ASN A 192 40.19 -13.82 -7.21
N SER A 193 39.49 -14.67 -6.46
CA SER A 193 40.15 -15.64 -5.59
C SER A 193 39.44 -16.98 -5.68
N SER A 194 39.94 -17.80 -6.60
CA SER A 194 39.69 -19.22 -6.72
C SER A 194 40.08 -19.98 -5.45
N LYS A 195 39.16 -20.82 -4.94
CA LYS A 195 39.55 -22.09 -4.31
C LYS A 195 38.57 -23.21 -4.72
N PRO A 196 39.06 -24.40 -5.08
CA PRO A 196 38.32 -25.35 -5.89
C PRO A 196 37.77 -26.55 -5.09
N ASP A 197 36.90 -27.28 -5.79
CA ASP A 197 36.62 -28.72 -5.68
C ASP A 197 35.83 -29.25 -4.46
N THR A 198 34.53 -29.47 -4.69
CA THR A 198 33.97 -30.81 -4.55
C THR A 198 33.20 -31.12 -5.83
N ARG A 199 33.91 -31.70 -6.79
CA ARG A 199 33.34 -32.27 -8.01
C ARG A 199 32.59 -33.56 -7.65
N THR A 200 31.27 -33.51 -7.66
CA THR A 200 30.50 -34.69 -8.09
C THR A 200 30.23 -34.52 -9.57
N SER A 201 30.92 -35.35 -10.34
CA SER A 201 30.76 -35.55 -11.78
C SER A 201 29.34 -35.98 -12.09
N GLU A 202 28.56 -35.14 -12.78
CA GLU A 202 27.40 -35.60 -13.54
C GLU A 202 27.78 -35.62 -15.02
N THR A 203 28.50 -36.69 -15.38
CA THR A 203 28.67 -37.12 -16.76
C THR A 203 27.39 -37.83 -17.18
N GLY A 204 26.69 -37.23 -18.15
CA GLY A 204 25.88 -37.90 -19.18
C GLY A 204 24.88 -38.96 -18.74
N SER A 205 23.60 -38.60 -18.74
CA SER A 205 22.52 -39.54 -19.04
C SER A 205 21.26 -38.79 -19.48
N CYS A 206 20.90 -38.95 -20.75
CA CYS A 206 19.60 -38.55 -21.28
C CYS A 206 18.52 -39.48 -20.72
N ALA A 207 18.14 -39.26 -19.47
CA ALA A 207 17.02 -39.92 -18.82
C ALA A 207 15.94 -38.87 -18.53
N THR A 208 14.68 -39.25 -18.70
CA THR A 208 13.52 -38.47 -18.26
C THR A 208 13.61 -38.27 -16.75
N GLU A 209 14.31 -37.21 -16.32
CA GLU A 209 14.46 -36.86 -14.91
C GLU A 209 13.09 -36.48 -14.37
N HIS A 210 12.45 -37.42 -13.67
CA HIS A 210 11.27 -37.12 -12.89
C HIS A 210 11.60 -35.96 -11.92
N PRO A 211 10.73 -34.93 -11.84
CA PRO A 211 11.02 -33.79 -10.97
C PRO A 211 11.15 -34.26 -9.52
N SER A 212 12.18 -33.78 -8.81
CA SER A 212 12.33 -34.08 -7.39
C SER A 212 11.15 -33.55 -6.55
N PRO A 213 10.85 -34.11 -5.36
CA PRO A 213 9.75 -33.63 -4.52
C PRO A 213 9.85 -32.14 -4.17
N LYS A 214 11.07 -31.66 -3.91
CA LYS A 214 11.35 -30.22 -3.71
C LYS A 214 10.97 -29.41 -4.94
N GLN A 215 11.25 -29.94 -6.13
CA GLN A 215 10.92 -29.26 -7.38
C GLN A 215 9.41 -29.21 -7.62
N MET A 216 8.71 -30.31 -7.37
CA MET A 216 7.25 -30.36 -7.44
C MET A 216 6.61 -29.36 -6.49
N ALA A 217 7.08 -29.27 -5.24
CA ALA A 217 6.59 -28.30 -4.27
C ALA A 217 6.73 -26.85 -4.76
N ILE A 218 7.90 -26.48 -5.34
CA ILE A 218 8.13 -25.14 -5.88
C ILE A 218 7.23 -24.84 -7.07
N GLU A 219 7.08 -25.77 -8.01
CA GLU A 219 6.23 -25.55 -9.18
C GLU A 219 4.75 -25.52 -8.81
N GLY A 220 4.31 -26.34 -7.86
CA GLY A 220 2.97 -26.29 -7.28
C GLY A 220 2.67 -24.95 -6.64
N TYR A 221 3.59 -24.44 -5.81
CA TYR A 221 3.47 -23.11 -5.24
C TYR A 221 3.37 -22.01 -6.30
N LYS A 222 4.19 -22.07 -7.36
CA LYS A 222 4.17 -21.08 -8.44
C LYS A 222 2.86 -21.12 -9.21
N ALA A 223 2.40 -22.31 -9.62
CA ALA A 223 1.14 -22.48 -10.34
C ALA A 223 -0.05 -22.02 -9.48
N GLN A 224 -0.04 -22.34 -8.19
CA GLN A 224 -1.08 -21.85 -7.27
C GLN A 224 -1.05 -20.32 -7.14
N SER A 225 0.15 -19.73 -7.05
CA SER A 225 0.29 -18.28 -6.92
C SER A 225 -0.12 -17.54 -8.18
N GLU A 226 0.19 -18.08 -9.37
CA GLU A 226 -0.21 -17.50 -10.66
C GLU A 226 -1.72 -17.33 -10.77
N MET A 227 -2.51 -18.36 -10.39
CA MET A 227 -3.97 -18.25 -10.36
C MET A 227 -4.48 -17.13 -9.43
N VAL A 228 -3.87 -16.98 -8.26
CA VAL A 228 -4.26 -15.95 -7.27
C VAL A 228 -3.84 -14.55 -7.73
N ILE A 229 -2.66 -14.46 -8.36
CA ILE A 229 -2.07 -13.22 -8.86
C ILE A 229 -2.96 -12.59 -9.93
N ASP A 230 -3.51 -13.38 -10.87
CA ASP A 230 -4.40 -12.86 -11.92
C ASP A 230 -5.64 -12.16 -11.33
N SER A 231 -6.19 -12.72 -10.25
CA SER A 231 -7.32 -12.13 -9.54
C SER A 231 -6.91 -10.89 -8.75
N LEU A 232 -5.72 -10.91 -8.15
CA LEU A 232 -5.17 -9.79 -7.41
C LEU A 232 -4.90 -8.58 -8.33
N ASP A 233 -4.34 -8.81 -9.52
CA ASP A 233 -4.05 -7.78 -10.52
C ASP A 233 -5.29 -6.97 -10.88
N ARG A 234 -6.39 -7.68 -11.17
CA ARG A 234 -7.69 -7.08 -11.48
C ARG A 234 -8.22 -6.25 -10.31
N LEU A 235 -8.03 -6.71 -9.07
CA LEU A 235 -8.47 -5.98 -7.88
C LEU A 235 -7.64 -4.72 -7.66
N ILE A 236 -6.31 -4.79 -7.82
CA ILE A 236 -5.41 -3.64 -7.70
C ILE A 236 -5.72 -2.61 -8.76
N THR A 237 -5.87 -3.02 -10.01
CA THR A 237 -6.29 -2.15 -11.12
C THR A 237 -7.59 -1.42 -10.77
N ALA A 238 -8.61 -2.15 -10.28
CA ALA A 238 -9.88 -1.54 -9.89
C ALA A 238 -9.77 -0.55 -8.72
N TRP A 239 -8.86 -0.80 -7.75
CA TRP A 239 -8.60 0.16 -6.66
C TRP A 239 -7.85 1.40 -7.15
N GLU A 240 -6.89 1.23 -8.05
CA GLU A 240 -6.14 2.31 -8.66
C GLU A 240 -7.05 3.24 -9.48
N GLU A 241 -7.91 2.70 -10.34
CA GLU A 241 -8.91 3.46 -11.10
C GLU A 241 -9.81 4.31 -10.20
N ARG A 242 -10.12 3.80 -8.99
CA ARG A 242 -10.94 4.48 -7.98
C ARG A 242 -10.13 5.39 -7.06
N LYS A 243 -8.81 5.50 -7.27
CA LYS A 243 -7.86 6.22 -6.41
C LYS A 243 -7.99 5.80 -4.95
N GLN A 244 -8.17 4.51 -4.74
CA GLN A 244 -8.25 3.89 -3.42
C GLN A 244 -6.90 3.27 -3.09
N SER A 245 -6.33 3.69 -1.97
CA SER A 245 -5.12 3.04 -1.46
C SER A 245 -5.47 1.68 -0.86
N VAL A 246 -4.56 0.73 -0.95
CA VAL A 246 -4.76 -0.64 -0.46
C VAL A 246 -3.46 -1.21 0.11
N VAL A 247 -3.59 -2.01 1.16
CA VAL A 247 -2.51 -2.88 1.64
C VAL A 247 -2.87 -4.31 1.28
N VAL A 248 -2.02 -4.96 0.50
CA VAL A 248 -2.15 -6.38 0.16
C VAL A 248 -1.07 -7.14 0.90
N GLU A 249 -1.44 -8.18 1.64
CA GLU A 249 -0.47 -9.05 2.31
C GLU A 249 -0.63 -10.51 1.89
N GLY A 250 0.45 -11.28 1.88
CA GLY A 250 0.30 -12.70 1.61
C GLY A 250 1.54 -13.44 1.15
N VAL A 251 1.33 -14.74 0.92
CA VAL A 251 2.35 -15.68 0.46
C VAL A 251 2.39 -15.80 -1.07
N HIS A 252 1.35 -15.37 -1.78
CA HIS A 252 1.24 -15.48 -3.24
C HIS A 252 1.77 -14.24 -3.98
N LEU A 253 2.58 -13.42 -3.32
CA LEU A 253 3.15 -12.22 -3.92
C LEU A 253 4.54 -12.52 -4.47
N SER A 254 4.77 -12.22 -5.74
CA SER A 254 6.05 -12.40 -6.45
C SER A 254 6.55 -11.05 -6.93
N LEU A 255 7.87 -10.83 -6.95
CA LEU A 255 8.46 -9.59 -7.46
C LEU A 255 8.19 -9.35 -8.96
N ASN A 256 7.91 -10.43 -9.71
CA ASN A 256 7.52 -10.33 -11.13
C ASN A 256 6.14 -9.70 -11.33
N PHE A 257 5.41 -9.43 -10.26
CA PHE A 257 4.10 -8.78 -10.27
C PHE A 257 4.19 -7.26 -10.41
N VAL A 258 5.35 -6.67 -10.10
CA VAL A 258 5.55 -5.22 -10.17
C VAL A 258 6.23 -4.91 -11.50
N VAL A 259 5.44 -4.69 -12.56
CA VAL A 259 5.90 -4.21 -13.87
C VAL A 259 5.04 -3.04 -14.30
#